data_AF-A0A9J6PXK7-F1
#
_entry.id   AF-A0A9J6PXK7-F1
#
_cell.length_a   1.000
_cell.length_b   1.000
_cell.length_c   1.000
_cell.angle_alpha   90.00
_cell.angle_beta   90.00
_cell.angle_gamma   90.00
#
_symmetry.space_group_name_H-M   'P 1'
#
loop_
_entity.id
_entity.type
_entity.pdbx_description
1 polymer ?
#
loop_
_entity_poly.entity_id
_entity_poly.type
_entity_poly.pdbx_seq_one_letter_code
_entity_poly.pdbx_strand_id
1 'polypeptide(L)' 'MSKLAKGKVRIEVCHSQSGGFSLCIGDDNTGHRLAGGKVGGMETVHTFTVDAEELIEQAAAYGKVKP' A
#
# COMPACT_ATOMS: atom_id res chain seq x y z
N MET A 1 -14.70 5.41 9.28
CA MET A 1 -15.19 4.03 9.04
C MET A 1 -14.75 3.67 7.65
N SER A 2 -13.98 2.59 7.52
CA SER A 2 -13.50 2.11 6.23
C SER A 2 -14.67 1.76 5.31
N LYS A 3 -14.53 2.04 4.01
CA LYS A 3 -15.46 1.58 2.99
C LYS A 3 -15.01 0.25 2.38
N LEU A 4 -13.82 -0.24 2.73
CA LEU A 4 -13.32 -1.52 2.25
C LEU A 4 -14.15 -2.67 2.84
N ALA A 5 -14.39 -3.68 2.00
CA ALA A 5 -14.96 -4.94 2.46
C ALA A 5 -14.01 -5.60 3.47
N LYS A 6 -14.58 -6.37 4.40
CA LYS A 6 -13.79 -7.11 5.41
C LYS A 6 -12.74 -7.99 4.71
N GLY A 7 -11.50 -7.94 5.19
CA GLY A 7 -10.38 -8.69 4.62
C GLY A 7 -9.74 -8.02 3.40
N LYS A 8 -10.26 -6.88 2.92
CA LYS A 8 -9.62 -6.10 1.85
C LYS A 8 -8.77 -4.97 2.43
N VAL A 9 -7.64 -4.71 1.79
CA VAL A 9 -6.76 -3.58 2.07
C VAL A 9 -6.55 -2.77 0.79
N ARG A 10 -6.23 -1.51 0.97
CA ARG A 10 -5.95 -0.58 -0.13
C ARG A 10 -4.44 -0.37 -0.24
N ILE A 11 -3.91 -0.57 -1.44
CA ILE A 11 -2.54 -0.20 -1.80
C ILE A 11 -2.59 1.05 -2.67
N GLU A 12 -1.77 2.04 -2.35
CA GLU A 12 -1.71 3.31 -3.08
C GLU A 12 -0.30 3.59 -3.55
N VAL A 13 -0.19 4.03 -4.80
CA VAL A 13 1.01 4.67 -5.33
C VAL A 13 0.75 6.16 -5.31
N CYS A 14 1.51 6.89 -4.51
CA CYS A 14 1.33 8.33 -4.32
C CYS A 14 2.59 9.08 -4.75
N HIS A 15 2.45 10.34 -5.14
CA HIS A 15 3.61 11.21 -5.26
C HIS A 15 4.28 11.41 -3.90
N SER A 16 5.60 11.58 -3.88
CA SER A 16 6.34 11.89 -2.65
C SER A 16 6.75 13.36 -2.59
N GLN A 17 6.81 13.94 -1.38
CA GLN A 17 7.26 15.31 -1.13
C GLN A 17 8.71 15.55 -1.56
N SER A 18 9.53 14.49 -1.58
CA SER A 18 10.92 14.53 -2.02
C SER A 18 11.09 14.25 -3.52
N GLY A 19 9.99 14.15 -4.28
CA GLY A 19 9.99 13.72 -5.67
C GLY A 19 9.84 12.20 -5.83
N GLY A 20 9.44 11.76 -7.03
CA GLY A 20 9.16 10.34 -7.31
C GLY A 20 7.86 9.83 -6.66
N PHE A 21 7.80 8.51 -6.43
CA PHE A 21 6.62 7.82 -5.92
C PHE A 21 6.87 7.14 -4.58
N SER A 22 5.80 6.95 -3.82
CA SER A 22 5.75 6.20 -2.57
C SER A 22 4.67 5.14 -2.64
N LEU A 23 4.94 3.99 -2.04
CA LEU A 23 3.98 2.89 -1.93
C LEU A 23 3.42 2.87 -0.51
N CYS A 24 2.10 2.92 -0.41
CA CYS A 24 1.35 2.92 0.85
C CYS A 24 0.38 1.74 0.88
N ILE A 25 0.09 1.25 2.08
CA ILE A 25 -0.95 0.26 2.35
C ILE A 25 -1.83 0.74 3.51
N GLY A 26 -3.14 0.55 3.44
CA GLY A 26 -4.05 1.04 4.48
C GLY A 26 -5.49 0.55 4.37
N ASP A 27 -6.34 1.12 5.22
CA ASP A 27 -7.73 0.70 5.43
C ASP A 27 -8.75 1.85 5.31
N ASP A 28 -8.45 2.87 4.51
CA ASP A 28 -9.17 4.15 4.38
C ASP A 28 -9.10 5.13 5.55
N ASN A 29 -8.83 4.67 6.76
CA ASN A 29 -8.72 5.55 7.91
C ASN A 29 -7.25 5.75 8.30
N THR A 30 -6.47 4.69 8.17
CA THR A 30 -5.07 4.62 8.55
C THR A 30 -4.28 3.90 7.48
N GLY A 31 -2.97 4.08 7.50
CA GLY A 31 -2.08 3.40 6.58
C GLY A 31 -0.62 3.54 6.95
N HIS A 32 0.18 2.70 6.32
CA HIS A 32 1.62 2.65 6.46
C HIS A 32 2.27 2.86 5.11
N ARG A 33 3.33 3.66 5.08
CA ARG A 33 4.21 3.75 3.93
C ARG A 33 5.16 2.56 3.95
N LEU A 34 5.15 1.79 2.88
CA LEU A 34 6.03 0.63 2.69
C LEU A 34 7.38 1.05 2.07
N ALA A 35 7.35 1.97 1.11
CA ALA A 35 8.53 2.44 0.42
C ALA A 35 8.38 3.89 -0.07
N GLY A 36 9.52 4.54 -0.31
CA GLY A 36 9.58 5.91 -0.86
C GLY A 36 9.59 7.03 0.19
N GLY A 37 9.46 8.26 -0.32
CA GLY A 37 9.52 9.51 0.44
C GLY A 37 8.28 9.82 1.28
N LYS A 38 8.24 10.96 1.98
CA LYS A 38 7.06 11.36 2.77
C LYS A 38 5.91 11.75 1.84
N VAL A 39 4.67 11.39 2.20
CA VAL A 39 3.51 11.45 1.30
C VAL A 39 2.45 12.48 1.73
N GLY A 40 2.64 13.18 2.86
CA GLY A 40 1.61 14.04 3.44
C GLY A 40 1.10 15.12 2.48
N GLY A 41 -0.20 15.09 2.16
CA GLY A 41 -0.82 16.04 1.23
C GLY A 41 -0.48 15.81 -0.25
N MET A 42 0.16 14.70 -0.60
CA MET A 42 0.46 14.34 -1.99
C MET A 42 -0.68 13.54 -2.62
N GLU A 43 -0.80 13.64 -3.93
CA GLU A 43 -1.82 12.95 -4.72
C GLU A 43 -1.56 11.45 -4.84
N THR A 44 -2.63 10.66 -4.75
CA THR A 44 -2.65 9.24 -5.11
C THR A 44 -2.78 9.10 -6.63
N VAL A 45 -1.80 8.45 -7.24
CA VAL A 45 -1.71 8.19 -8.68
C VAL A 45 -2.48 6.92 -9.05
N HIS A 46 -2.30 5.86 -8.26
CA HIS A 46 -2.97 4.59 -8.46
C HIS A 46 -3.42 3.99 -7.14
N THR A 47 -4.54 3.29 -7.21
CA THR A 47 -5.18 2.63 -6.08
C THR A 47 -5.54 1.20 -6.47
N PHE A 48 -5.18 0.26 -5.61
CA PHE A 48 -5.54 -1.15 -5.73
C PHE A 48 -6.29 -1.58 -4.48
N THR A 49 -7.36 -2.33 -4.65
CA THR A 49 -8.03 -3.03 -3.54
C THR A 49 -7.68 -4.50 -3.65
N VAL A 50 -7.00 -5.03 -2.65
CA VAL A 50 -6.47 -6.40 -2.66
C VAL A 50 -6.95 -7.17 -1.45
N ASP A 51 -6.92 -8.51 -1.55
CA ASP A 51 -7.15 -9.36 -0.40
C ASP A 51 -5.94 -9.36 0.54
N ALA A 52 -6.17 -9.21 1.84
CA ALA A 52 -5.11 -9.15 2.83
C ALA A 52 -4.41 -10.51 3.00
N GLU A 53 -5.16 -11.62 2.98
CA GLU A 53 -4.60 -12.95 3.17
C GLU A 53 -3.75 -13.32 1.95
N GLU A 54 -4.27 -13.12 0.75
CA GLU A 54 -3.52 -13.35 -0.50
C GLU A 54 -2.24 -12.51 -0.55
N LEU A 55 -2.31 -11.23 -0.17
CA LEU A 55 -1.13 -10.36 -0.14
C LEU A 55 -0.06 -10.88 0.83
N ILE A 56 -0.46 -11.34 2.02
CA ILE A 56 0.46 -11.90 3.02
C ILE A 56 1.09 -13.19 2.49
N GLU A 57 0.31 -14.06 1.87
CA GLU A 57 0.80 -15.30 1.27
C GLU A 57 1.83 -15.03 0.17
N GLN A 58 1.52 -14.11 -0.76
CA GLN A 58 2.42 -13.74 -1.85
C GLN A 58 3.70 -13.05 -1.33
N ALA A 59 3.57 -12.16 -0.34
CA ALA A 59 4.74 -11.52 0.29
C ALA A 59 5.65 -12.55 0.99
N ALA A 60 5.05 -13.51 1.71
CA ALA A 60 5.79 -14.57 2.39
C ALA A 60 6.47 -15.52 1.39
N ALA A 61 5.81 -15.83 0.26
CA ALA A 61 6.40 -16.61 -0.82
C ALA A 61 7.58 -15.85 -1.47
N TYR A 62 7.40 -14.57 -1.79
CA TYR A 62 8.43 -13.73 -2.39
C TYR A 62 9.67 -13.60 -1.50
N GLY A 63 9.49 -13.38 -0.20
CA GLY A 63 10.61 -13.29 0.76
C GLY A 63 11.43 -14.58 0.91
N LYS A 64 10.93 -15.73 0.46
CA LYS A 64 11.67 -17.00 0.42
C LYS A 64 12.49 -17.17 -0.86
N VAL A 65 12.20 -16.39 -1.90
CA VAL A 65 12.97 -16.39 -3.14
C VAL A 65 14.23 -15.56 -2.87
N LYS A 66 15.42 -16.19 -2.92
CA LYS A 66 16.68 -15.43 -2.90
C LYS A 66 16.72 -14.54 -4.15
N PRO A 67 17.05 -13.24 -4.02
CA PRO A 67 17.22 -12.36 -5.16
C PRO A 67 18.31 -12.85 -6.12
#